data_AF-A0A6H9IKG1-F1
#
_entry.id   AF-A0A6H9IKG1-F1
#
_cell.length_a   1.000
_cell.length_b   1.000
_cell.length_c   1.000
_cell.angle_alpha   90.00
_cell.angle_beta   90.00
_cell.angle_gamma   90.00
#
_symmetry.space_group_name_H-M   'P 1'
#
loop_
_entity.id
_entity.type
_entity.pdbx_description
1 polymer ?
#
loop_
_entity_poly.entity_id
_entity_poly.type
_entity_poly.pdbx_seq_one_letter_code
_entity_poly.pdbx_strand_id
1 'polypeptide(L)'
;MNTWIFQGNPKRFNVDDYVLGNEIIWWSIRQESLVKHVQINDEVFIWRSDGGSKGTGGIIARAVVITLPEIYKNDGEPAAHLYEELGDKLKQAVKLKVLEVDVKKGINRMELINHTKLNDLKILRLKQNTNYLVEEKHKSYLKQMWYDRYPVNNDDISTRFPVIESLEQVKENMKQFEKDLTEMEELEKELKSFQQWYYLHNEGLLAPSKFIGYQEMKGHIYVDKYAISGLDGRVTEKELRKLGFVTTNNELLKQFVHQKLNGRTRKDFAVNILESEREQIELSFSQSFIDNEGNNEDTYVLPPLDSSNRVREYNHYSNEMKDSENLRELYEKVKSDIESQEVEEGARLEGTKVSYHMNKYERNSENRVKAIEIHGLNCCACGFNFEEVYGERGEGFIEIHHIKPLSMLEEAVLIDPERDLVPLCANCHRMVHRKKDEVLTIEELKVLLNK
;
A
#
# COMPACT_ATOMS: atom_id res chain seq x y z
N MET A 1 -5.96 -1.25 -23.41
CA MET A 1 -7.28 -1.39 -22.76
C MET A 1 -8.36 -1.07 -23.77
N ASN A 2 -9.44 -1.83 -23.75
CA ASN A 2 -10.62 -1.51 -24.55
C ASN A 2 -11.46 -0.46 -23.84
N THR A 3 -12.31 0.18 -24.62
CA THR A 3 -13.33 1.11 -24.13
C THR A 3 -14.66 0.63 -24.65
N TRP A 4 -15.67 0.61 -23.80
CA TRP A 4 -16.99 0.09 -24.09
C TRP A 4 -18.06 1.13 -23.81
N ILE A 5 -19.19 1.00 -24.49
CA ILE A 5 -20.45 1.63 -24.08
C ILE A 5 -21.45 0.53 -23.79
N PHE A 6 -21.97 0.51 -22.56
CA PHE A 6 -22.93 -0.48 -22.08
C PHE A 6 -24.27 0.20 -21.84
N GLN A 7 -25.31 -0.29 -22.51
CA GLN A 7 -26.63 0.33 -22.55
C GLN A 7 -27.61 -0.32 -21.57
N GLY A 8 -28.24 0.50 -20.74
CA GLY A 8 -29.35 0.15 -19.86
C GLY A 8 -30.66 0.76 -20.36
N ASN A 9 -31.78 0.07 -20.12
CA ASN A 9 -33.10 0.55 -20.51
C ASN A 9 -33.93 0.89 -19.27
N PRO A 10 -34.24 2.19 -19.02
CA PRO A 10 -34.98 2.60 -17.83
C PRO A 10 -36.42 2.06 -17.77
N LYS A 11 -36.97 1.55 -18.88
CA LYS A 11 -38.26 0.85 -18.87
C LYS A 11 -38.21 -0.54 -18.22
N ARG A 12 -37.01 -1.10 -18.06
CA ARG A 12 -36.81 -2.44 -17.51
C ARG A 12 -36.31 -2.37 -16.06
N PHE A 13 -35.46 -1.41 -15.75
CA PHE A 13 -35.02 -1.14 -14.37
C PHE A 13 -34.54 0.30 -14.25
N ASN A 14 -34.52 0.85 -13.04
CA ASN A 14 -34.01 2.20 -12.84
C ASN A 14 -32.48 2.24 -12.95
N VAL A 15 -31.97 2.58 -14.14
CA VAL A 15 -30.53 2.66 -14.41
C VAL A 15 -29.85 3.71 -13.54
N ASP A 16 -30.52 4.84 -13.29
CA ASP A 16 -29.95 5.96 -12.54
C ASP A 16 -29.71 5.58 -11.09
N ASP A 17 -30.74 5.06 -10.42
CA ASP A 17 -30.64 4.60 -9.03
C ASP A 17 -29.61 3.46 -8.91
N TYR A 18 -29.52 2.61 -9.93
CA TYR A 18 -28.60 1.48 -9.92
C TYR A 18 -27.14 1.93 -9.93
N VAL A 19 -26.76 2.90 -10.78
CA VAL A 19 -25.39 3.41 -10.82
C VAL A 19 -25.08 4.37 -9.65
N LEU A 20 -26.08 5.11 -9.14
CA LEU A 20 -25.90 6.01 -8.00
C LEU A 20 -25.74 5.26 -6.68
N GLY A 21 -26.51 4.18 -6.49
CA GLY A 21 -26.61 3.48 -5.21
C GLY A 21 -25.56 2.40 -4.98
N ASN A 22 -24.75 2.05 -5.99
CA ASN A 22 -23.86 0.89 -5.94
C ASN A 22 -22.45 1.22 -6.45
N GLU A 23 -21.44 0.95 -5.62
CA GLU A 23 -20.03 1.04 -6.04
C GLU A 23 -19.67 -0.07 -7.04
N ILE A 24 -20.25 -1.26 -6.88
CA ILE A 24 -20.06 -2.41 -7.78
C ILE A 24 -21.40 -2.79 -8.38
N ILE A 25 -21.45 -2.87 -9.70
CA ILE A 25 -22.65 -3.24 -10.45
C ILE A 25 -22.38 -4.42 -11.37
N TRP A 26 -23.41 -5.24 -11.60
CA TRP A 26 -23.38 -6.27 -12.62
C TRP A 26 -23.91 -5.72 -13.94
N TRP A 27 -23.29 -6.15 -15.04
CA TRP A 27 -23.78 -5.81 -16.37
C TRP A 27 -23.71 -6.99 -17.33
N SER A 28 -24.83 -7.29 -17.99
CA SER A 28 -24.88 -8.37 -18.99
C SER A 28 -24.16 -8.00 -20.28
N ILE A 29 -23.49 -8.99 -20.88
CA ILE A 29 -22.95 -8.93 -22.24
C ILE A 29 -23.82 -9.82 -23.12
N ARG A 30 -24.65 -9.20 -23.96
CA ARG A 30 -25.66 -9.96 -24.73
C ARG A 30 -25.14 -10.49 -26.05
N GLN A 31 -24.12 -9.85 -26.60
CA GLN A 31 -23.52 -10.27 -27.85
C GLN A 31 -22.37 -11.24 -27.54
N GLU A 32 -22.60 -12.54 -27.69
CA GLU A 32 -21.62 -13.59 -27.38
C GLU A 32 -20.26 -13.38 -28.06
N SER A 33 -20.26 -12.87 -29.30
CA SER A 33 -19.03 -12.55 -30.03
C SER A 33 -18.15 -11.48 -29.36
N LEU A 34 -18.71 -10.64 -28.50
CA LEU A 34 -17.99 -9.56 -27.80
C LEU A 34 -17.35 -10.01 -26.49
N VAL A 35 -17.80 -11.13 -25.91
CA VAL A 35 -17.35 -11.64 -24.61
C VAL A 35 -15.83 -11.80 -24.58
N LYS A 36 -15.27 -12.43 -25.61
CA LYS A 36 -13.82 -12.72 -25.70
C LYS A 36 -12.94 -11.46 -25.73
N HIS A 37 -13.52 -10.29 -25.96
CA HIS A 37 -12.79 -9.03 -26.02
C HIS A 37 -12.78 -8.30 -24.68
N VAL A 38 -13.61 -8.71 -23.71
CA VAL A 38 -13.66 -8.02 -22.41
C VAL A 38 -12.48 -8.43 -21.55
N GLN A 39 -11.77 -7.43 -21.04
CA GLN A 39 -10.60 -7.59 -20.18
C GLN A 39 -10.82 -6.84 -18.86
N ILE A 40 -10.16 -7.31 -17.80
CA ILE A 40 -10.09 -6.57 -16.53
C ILE A 40 -9.45 -5.20 -16.80
N ASN A 41 -9.96 -4.19 -16.13
CA ASN A 41 -9.64 -2.77 -16.27
C ASN A 41 -10.05 -2.13 -17.61
N ASP A 42 -10.82 -2.82 -18.47
CA ASP A 42 -11.47 -2.15 -19.60
C ASP A 42 -12.38 -1.01 -19.11
N GLU A 43 -12.33 0.13 -19.80
CA GLU A 43 -13.16 1.30 -19.47
C GLU A 43 -14.56 1.12 -20.03
N VAL A 44 -15.58 1.47 -19.24
CA VAL A 44 -16.98 1.33 -19.63
C VAL A 44 -17.72 2.64 -19.38
N PHE A 45 -18.37 3.15 -20.43
CA PHE A 45 -19.34 4.23 -20.32
C PHE A 45 -20.76 3.65 -20.24
N ILE A 46 -21.51 3.98 -19.19
CA ILE A 46 -22.88 3.52 -19.02
C ILE A 46 -23.83 4.46 -19.76
N TRP A 47 -24.56 3.91 -20.71
CA TRP A 47 -25.56 4.60 -21.50
C TRP A 47 -26.97 4.29 -20.97
N ARG A 48 -27.71 5.31 -20.55
CA ARG A 48 -29.16 5.21 -20.30
C ARG A 48 -29.90 5.47 -21.60
N SER A 49 -30.78 4.56 -22.04
CA SER A 49 -31.63 4.82 -23.21
C SER A 49 -32.79 5.78 -22.88
N ASP A 50 -33.41 6.38 -23.90
CA ASP A 50 -34.43 7.44 -23.77
C ASP A 50 -35.67 7.06 -22.91
N GLY A 51 -35.93 5.77 -22.66
CA GLY A 51 -37.01 5.36 -21.75
C GLY A 51 -38.44 5.72 -22.17
N GLY A 52 -38.63 6.32 -23.35
CA GLY A 52 -39.92 6.88 -23.81
C GLY A 52 -39.94 8.40 -23.92
N SER A 53 -38.97 9.09 -23.30
CA SER A 53 -38.78 10.54 -23.43
C SER A 53 -37.69 10.81 -24.46
N LYS A 54 -38.08 11.06 -25.71
CA LYS A 54 -37.13 11.22 -26.83
C LYS A 54 -36.06 12.26 -26.52
N GLY A 55 -34.79 11.87 -26.67
CA GLY A 55 -33.63 12.76 -26.46
C GLY A 55 -33.07 12.77 -25.04
N THR A 56 -33.59 11.97 -24.10
CA THR A 56 -33.04 11.88 -22.73
C THR A 56 -31.95 10.83 -22.57
N GLY A 57 -31.71 10.01 -23.59
CA GLY A 57 -30.68 8.99 -23.56
C GLY A 57 -29.30 9.58 -23.80
N GLY A 58 -28.30 8.88 -23.28
CA GLY A 58 -26.94 9.39 -23.22
C GLY A 58 -26.10 8.63 -22.21
N ILE A 59 -24.86 9.08 -22.05
CA ILE A 59 -23.92 8.49 -21.10
C ILE A 59 -24.10 9.16 -19.74
N ILE A 60 -24.27 8.36 -18.70
CA ILE A 60 -24.57 8.84 -17.33
C ILE A 60 -23.56 8.39 -16.28
N ALA A 61 -22.67 7.44 -16.61
CA ALA A 61 -21.62 7.01 -15.68
C ALA A 61 -20.38 6.50 -16.43
N ARG A 62 -19.26 6.52 -15.72
CA ARG A 62 -18.01 5.85 -16.08
C ARG A 62 -17.72 4.75 -15.07
N ALA A 63 -17.29 3.60 -15.56
CA ALA A 63 -16.97 2.43 -14.76
C ALA A 63 -15.78 1.69 -15.37
N VAL A 64 -15.24 0.72 -14.63
CA VAL A 64 -14.20 -0.19 -15.11
C VAL A 64 -14.58 -1.64 -14.85
N VAL A 65 -14.19 -2.53 -15.76
CA VAL A 65 -14.40 -3.97 -15.61
C VAL A 65 -13.48 -4.50 -14.52
N ILE A 66 -14.03 -5.20 -13.52
CA ILE A 66 -13.25 -5.80 -12.43
C ILE A 66 -13.29 -7.34 -12.41
N THR A 67 -14.17 -7.96 -13.20
CA THR A 67 -14.18 -9.42 -13.41
C THR A 67 -14.22 -9.77 -14.90
N LEU A 68 -13.66 -10.93 -15.25
CA LEU A 68 -13.86 -11.52 -16.58
C LEU A 68 -15.32 -11.97 -16.73
N PRO A 69 -15.85 -12.06 -17.97
CA PRO A 69 -17.22 -12.49 -18.19
C PRO A 69 -17.51 -13.86 -17.60
N GLU A 70 -18.49 -13.92 -16.70
CA GLU A 70 -18.92 -15.14 -16.04
C GLU A 70 -20.43 -15.32 -16.16
N ILE A 71 -20.88 -16.56 -16.06
CA ILE A 71 -22.31 -16.86 -16.07
C ILE A 71 -22.88 -16.31 -14.77
N TYR A 72 -23.75 -15.31 -14.89
CA TYR A 72 -24.42 -14.74 -13.73
C TYR A 72 -25.35 -15.79 -13.08
N LYS A 73 -25.23 -15.95 -11.76
CA LYS A 73 -26.11 -16.77 -10.93
C LYS A 73 -26.80 -15.83 -9.94
N ASN A 74 -28.13 -15.84 -9.87
CA ASN A 74 -28.89 -15.01 -8.93
C ASN A 74 -28.54 -15.46 -7.50
N ASP A 75 -27.74 -14.69 -6.81
CA ASP A 75 -27.29 -14.95 -5.44
C ASP A 75 -27.85 -13.93 -4.43
N GLY A 76 -28.82 -13.09 -4.84
CA GLY A 76 -29.47 -12.10 -3.97
C GLY A 76 -28.85 -10.69 -4.01
N GLU A 77 -27.92 -10.43 -4.91
CA GLU A 77 -27.31 -9.12 -5.16
C GLU A 77 -28.28 -8.10 -5.84
N PRO A 78 -28.00 -6.78 -5.81
CA PRO A 78 -28.82 -5.69 -6.40
C PRO A 78 -29.14 -5.79 -7.91
N ALA A 79 -28.66 -6.85 -8.56
CA ALA A 79 -28.71 -7.15 -9.98
C ALA A 79 -29.98 -7.92 -10.41
N ALA A 80 -31.03 -7.98 -9.59
CA ALA A 80 -32.26 -8.74 -9.84
C ALA A 80 -32.90 -8.46 -11.22
N HIS A 81 -32.79 -7.22 -11.74
CA HIS A 81 -33.28 -6.84 -13.06
C HIS A 81 -32.65 -7.64 -14.22
N LEU A 82 -31.45 -8.18 -14.04
CA LEU A 82 -30.79 -9.03 -15.03
C LEU A 82 -31.49 -10.37 -15.19
N TYR A 83 -32.23 -10.84 -14.20
CA TYR A 83 -33.01 -12.09 -14.28
C TYR A 83 -34.40 -11.90 -14.91
N GLU A 84 -35.11 -10.83 -14.51
CA GLU A 84 -36.50 -10.59 -14.94
C GLU A 84 -36.66 -10.44 -16.46
N GLU A 85 -35.64 -9.93 -17.13
CA GLU A 85 -35.69 -9.70 -18.58
C GLU A 85 -35.32 -10.93 -19.44
N LEU A 86 -34.71 -11.96 -18.87
CA LEU A 86 -33.71 -12.76 -19.59
C LEU A 86 -33.92 -14.29 -19.52
N GLY A 87 -34.71 -14.78 -18.57
CA GLY A 87 -35.07 -16.22 -18.43
C GLY A 87 -33.86 -17.16 -18.24
N ASP A 88 -34.02 -18.45 -18.57
CA ASP A 88 -33.03 -19.53 -18.34
C ASP A 88 -31.77 -19.49 -19.24
N LYS A 89 -31.57 -18.45 -20.05
CA LYS A 89 -30.35 -18.35 -20.88
C LYS A 89 -29.18 -17.96 -19.99
N LEU A 90 -28.14 -18.80 -19.95
CA LEU A 90 -26.84 -18.48 -19.35
C LEU A 90 -26.32 -17.19 -19.99
N LYS A 91 -26.36 -16.09 -19.24
CA LYS A 91 -25.87 -14.80 -19.72
C LYS A 91 -24.56 -14.49 -19.02
N GLN A 92 -23.55 -14.31 -19.85
CA GLN A 92 -22.29 -13.80 -19.36
C GLN A 92 -22.48 -12.35 -18.95
N ALA A 93 -22.02 -12.06 -17.74
CA ALA A 93 -22.04 -10.74 -17.15
C ALA A 93 -20.66 -10.46 -16.57
N VAL A 94 -20.40 -9.18 -16.34
CA VAL A 94 -19.19 -8.71 -15.68
C VAL A 94 -19.59 -7.83 -14.50
N LYS A 95 -18.77 -7.84 -13.46
CA LYS A 95 -18.81 -6.83 -12.41
C LYS A 95 -18.04 -5.61 -12.90
N LEU A 96 -18.64 -4.45 -12.69
CA LEU A 96 -18.05 -3.15 -12.96
C LEU A 96 -17.91 -2.38 -11.66
N LYS A 97 -16.76 -1.74 -11.43
CA LYS A 97 -16.62 -0.71 -10.38
C LYS A 97 -17.05 0.63 -10.98
N VAL A 98 -18.10 1.23 -10.42
CA VAL A 98 -18.58 2.55 -10.82
C VAL A 98 -17.59 3.59 -10.31
N LEU A 99 -17.05 4.39 -11.23
CA LEU A 99 -16.04 5.41 -10.91
C LEU A 99 -16.68 6.79 -10.72
N GLU A 100 -17.51 7.18 -11.68
CA GLU A 100 -18.10 8.52 -11.77
C GLU A 100 -19.54 8.41 -12.26
N VAL A 101 -20.45 9.19 -11.67
CA VAL A 101 -21.88 9.18 -12.01
C VAL A 101 -22.39 10.61 -12.13
N ASP A 102 -23.08 10.89 -13.23
CA ASP A 102 -23.71 12.18 -13.50
C ASP A 102 -24.98 11.95 -14.32
N VAL A 103 -26.06 11.60 -13.62
CA VAL A 103 -27.37 11.31 -14.24
C VAL A 103 -28.13 12.57 -14.67
N LYS A 104 -27.75 13.73 -14.13
CA LYS A 104 -28.41 15.02 -14.35
C LYS A 104 -27.88 15.70 -15.61
N LYS A 105 -26.56 15.85 -15.71
CA LYS A 105 -25.91 16.46 -16.86
C LYS A 105 -25.55 15.38 -17.86
N GLY A 106 -24.58 14.52 -17.54
CA GLY A 106 -24.18 13.39 -18.41
C GLY A 106 -23.85 13.83 -19.85
N ILE A 107 -23.51 12.90 -20.75
CA ILE A 107 -23.36 13.23 -22.18
C ILE A 107 -24.67 12.91 -22.89
N ASN A 108 -25.38 13.93 -23.34
CA ASN A 108 -26.63 13.72 -24.07
C ASN A 108 -26.38 13.14 -25.47
N ARG A 109 -27.27 12.27 -25.94
CA ARG A 109 -27.24 11.72 -27.31
C ARG A 109 -27.14 12.80 -28.38
N MET A 110 -27.81 13.94 -28.23
CA MET A 110 -27.78 15.04 -29.19
C MET A 110 -26.40 15.67 -29.30
N GLU A 111 -25.69 15.80 -28.19
CA GLU A 111 -24.32 16.31 -28.20
C GLU A 111 -23.41 15.37 -28.99
N LEU A 112 -23.55 14.05 -28.82
CA LEU A 112 -22.77 13.06 -29.56
C LEU A 112 -23.07 13.05 -31.07
N ILE A 113 -24.35 13.19 -31.45
CA ILE A 113 -24.74 13.27 -32.87
C ILE A 113 -24.16 14.52 -33.54
N ASN A 114 -24.08 15.64 -32.81
CA ASN A 114 -23.56 16.89 -33.34
C ASN A 114 -22.01 16.97 -33.25
N HIS A 115 -21.36 16.04 -32.56
CA HIS A 115 -19.91 16.04 -32.38
C HIS A 115 -19.18 15.55 -33.64
N THR A 116 -18.22 16.33 -34.13
CA THR A 116 -17.52 16.08 -35.41
C THR A 116 -16.74 14.76 -35.46
N LYS A 117 -16.34 14.22 -34.30
CA LYS A 117 -15.56 12.97 -34.17
C LYS A 117 -16.32 11.81 -33.52
N LEU A 118 -17.53 12.02 -33.01
CA LEU A 118 -18.28 10.99 -32.27
C LEU A 118 -19.66 10.68 -32.88
N ASN A 119 -20.05 11.41 -33.93
CA ASN A 119 -21.36 11.28 -34.57
C ASN A 119 -21.63 9.92 -35.23
N ASP A 120 -20.59 9.13 -35.52
CA ASP A 120 -20.70 7.81 -36.13
C ASP A 120 -20.46 6.65 -35.14
N LEU A 121 -20.45 6.93 -33.83
CA LEU A 121 -20.41 5.91 -32.77
C LEU A 121 -21.45 4.81 -33.02
N LYS A 122 -21.04 3.55 -32.83
CA LYS A 122 -21.90 2.37 -33.08
C LYS A 122 -23.22 2.42 -32.31
N ILE A 123 -23.26 2.94 -31.08
CA ILE A 123 -24.50 3.08 -30.31
C ILE A 123 -25.51 4.07 -30.93
N LEU A 124 -25.04 5.01 -31.74
CA LEU A 124 -25.91 5.94 -32.46
C LEU A 124 -26.54 5.26 -33.69
N ARG A 125 -25.82 4.32 -34.32
CA ARG A 125 -26.19 3.66 -35.59
C ARG A 125 -26.88 2.30 -35.42
N LEU A 126 -26.46 1.50 -34.44
CA LEU A 126 -26.87 0.10 -34.24
C LEU A 126 -27.79 -0.07 -33.02
N LYS A 127 -29.02 0.43 -33.11
CA LYS A 127 -29.96 0.54 -31.96
C LYS A 127 -30.38 -0.77 -31.29
N GLN A 128 -30.12 -1.92 -31.93
CA GLN A 128 -30.56 -3.24 -31.46
C GLN A 128 -29.59 -3.86 -30.43
N ASN A 129 -28.37 -3.33 -30.33
CA ASN A 129 -27.34 -3.87 -29.45
C ASN A 129 -27.42 -3.25 -28.04
N THR A 130 -26.70 -3.87 -27.11
CA THR A 130 -26.62 -3.42 -25.71
C THR A 130 -25.19 -3.16 -25.25
N ASN A 131 -24.21 -3.79 -25.88
CA ASN A 131 -22.80 -3.60 -25.55
C ASN A 131 -22.08 -3.21 -26.85
N TYR A 132 -21.27 -2.16 -26.80
CA TYR A 132 -20.62 -1.59 -27.96
C TYR A 132 -19.13 -1.41 -27.68
N LEU A 133 -18.28 -2.10 -28.43
CA LEU A 133 -16.85 -1.84 -28.42
C LEU A 133 -16.57 -0.51 -29.14
N VAL A 134 -15.95 0.43 -28.43
CA VAL A 134 -15.59 1.74 -28.94
C VAL A 134 -14.33 1.61 -29.78
N GLU A 135 -14.41 2.10 -31.02
CA GLU A 135 -13.28 2.13 -31.95
C GLU A 135 -12.19 3.08 -31.45
N GLU A 136 -10.92 2.75 -31.74
CA GLU A 136 -9.75 3.49 -31.25
C GLU A 136 -9.85 5.00 -31.53
N LYS A 137 -10.32 5.36 -32.73
CA LYS A 137 -10.52 6.75 -33.17
C LYS A 137 -11.49 7.56 -32.30
N HIS A 138 -12.33 6.93 -31.49
CA HIS A 138 -13.34 7.59 -30.66
C HIS A 138 -12.97 7.64 -29.18
N LYS A 139 -12.07 6.78 -28.70
CA LYS A 139 -11.82 6.57 -27.27
C LYS A 139 -11.43 7.86 -26.54
N SER A 140 -10.42 8.55 -27.05
CA SER A 140 -9.92 9.81 -26.46
C SER A 140 -10.98 10.90 -26.49
N TYR A 141 -11.70 11.07 -27.59
CA TYR A 141 -12.73 12.10 -27.72
C TYR A 141 -13.93 11.85 -26.81
N LEU A 142 -14.37 10.60 -26.66
CA LEU A 142 -15.49 10.25 -25.79
C LEU A 142 -15.16 10.58 -24.34
N LYS A 143 -13.94 10.25 -23.93
CA LYS A 143 -13.40 10.51 -22.62
C LYS A 143 -13.16 12.00 -22.35
N GLN A 144 -12.61 12.71 -23.32
CA GLN A 144 -12.48 14.16 -23.25
C GLN A 144 -13.85 14.83 -23.09
N MET A 145 -14.83 14.45 -23.91
CA MET A 145 -16.19 14.97 -23.81
C MET A 145 -16.84 14.64 -22.46
N TRP A 146 -16.47 13.52 -21.83
CA TRP A 146 -16.94 13.20 -20.49
C TRP A 146 -16.49 14.25 -19.47
N TYR A 147 -15.22 14.63 -19.52
CA TYR A 147 -14.65 15.60 -18.59
C TYR A 147 -14.95 17.06 -18.94
N ASP A 148 -15.16 17.40 -20.21
CA ASP A 148 -15.51 18.76 -20.65
C ASP A 148 -16.89 19.22 -20.16
N ARG A 149 -17.70 18.30 -19.60
CA ARG A 149 -18.97 18.66 -18.97
C ARG A 149 -18.79 19.48 -17.71
N TYR A 150 -17.66 19.41 -17.04
CA TYR A 150 -17.46 20.27 -15.89
C TYR A 150 -16.94 21.62 -16.40
N PRO A 151 -17.68 22.72 -16.18
CA PRO A 151 -17.34 24.01 -16.78
C PRO A 151 -15.94 24.43 -16.34
N VAL A 152 -15.11 24.83 -17.31
CA VAL A 152 -13.93 25.63 -17.01
C VAL A 152 -14.46 27.02 -16.70
N ASN A 153 -14.15 27.56 -15.52
CA ASN A 153 -14.47 28.94 -15.22
C ASN A 153 -13.67 29.84 -16.19
N ASN A 154 -14.31 30.77 -16.90
CA ASN A 154 -13.61 31.61 -17.88
C ASN A 154 -12.74 32.70 -17.22
N ASP A 155 -13.01 33.03 -15.95
CA ASP A 155 -12.23 34.01 -15.16
C ASP A 155 -11.07 33.36 -14.38
N ASP A 156 -11.10 32.04 -14.23
CA ASP A 156 -10.06 31.25 -13.56
C ASP A 156 -9.82 29.97 -14.35
N ILE A 157 -8.69 29.93 -15.05
CA ILE A 157 -8.24 28.83 -15.92
C ILE A 157 -8.14 27.48 -15.17
N SER A 158 -8.30 27.46 -13.83
CA SER A 158 -8.53 26.26 -13.03
C SER A 158 -9.99 25.77 -13.07
N THR A 159 -10.43 25.23 -14.21
CA THR A 159 -10.52 23.78 -14.46
C THR A 159 -11.77 23.08 -13.92
N ARG A 160 -12.12 21.99 -14.60
CA ARG A 160 -13.23 21.06 -14.39
C ARG A 160 -13.56 20.69 -12.94
N PHE A 161 -12.61 20.76 -12.03
CA PHE A 161 -12.83 20.52 -10.61
C PHE A 161 -12.66 21.85 -9.85
N PRO A 162 -13.64 22.28 -9.04
CA PRO A 162 -13.48 23.44 -8.18
C PRO A 162 -12.27 23.27 -7.26
N VAL A 163 -11.60 24.37 -6.90
CA VAL A 163 -10.56 24.35 -5.88
C VAL A 163 -11.17 24.17 -4.49
N ILE A 164 -10.42 23.57 -3.58
CA ILE A 164 -10.86 23.44 -2.18
C ILE A 164 -11.04 24.80 -1.50
N GLU A 165 -11.99 24.85 -0.57
CA GLU A 165 -12.38 26.07 0.16
C GLU A 165 -12.13 25.96 1.67
N SER A 166 -11.88 24.76 2.19
CA SER A 166 -11.72 24.52 3.63
C SER A 166 -10.69 23.44 3.92
N LEU A 167 -10.16 23.47 5.16
CA LEU A 167 -9.23 22.45 5.65
C LEU A 167 -9.88 21.06 5.74
N GLU A 168 -11.19 20.99 6.02
CA GLU A 168 -11.90 19.70 6.09
C GLU A 168 -11.93 19.00 4.72
N GLN A 169 -12.13 19.74 3.62
CA GLN A 169 -12.03 19.19 2.27
C GLN A 169 -10.61 18.67 1.97
N VAL A 170 -9.58 19.37 2.44
CA VAL A 170 -8.19 18.91 2.31
C VAL A 170 -7.99 17.59 3.06
N LYS A 171 -8.48 17.48 4.29
CA LYS A 171 -8.40 16.24 5.11
C LYS A 171 -9.16 15.09 4.46
N GLU A 172 -10.34 15.32 3.92
CA GLU A 172 -11.12 14.32 3.19
C GLU A 172 -10.34 13.82 1.97
N ASN A 173 -9.80 14.73 1.16
CA ASN A 173 -8.98 14.37 0.00
C ASN A 173 -7.70 13.61 0.39
N MET A 174 -7.06 13.97 1.51
CA MET A 174 -5.89 13.25 2.02
C MET A 174 -6.21 11.81 2.42
N LYS A 175 -7.33 11.59 3.13
CA LYS A 175 -7.81 10.23 3.46
C LYS A 175 -8.13 9.44 2.20
N GLN A 176 -8.77 10.08 1.23
CA GLN A 176 -9.07 9.46 -0.06
C GLN A 176 -7.78 9.08 -0.80
N PHE A 177 -6.74 9.92 -0.76
CA PHE A 177 -5.44 9.63 -1.36
C PHE A 177 -4.77 8.39 -0.73
N GLU A 178 -4.71 8.28 0.60
CA GLU A 178 -4.11 7.12 1.26
C GLU A 178 -4.87 5.82 0.96
N LYS A 179 -6.21 5.89 0.89
CA LYS A 179 -7.04 4.76 0.43
C LYS A 179 -6.71 4.38 -1.02
N ASP A 180 -6.72 5.35 -1.93
CA ASP A 180 -6.46 5.11 -3.35
C ASP A 180 -5.04 4.61 -3.59
N LEU A 181 -4.06 5.06 -2.81
CA LEU A 181 -2.68 4.59 -2.91
C LEU A 181 -2.54 3.10 -2.56
N THR A 182 -3.38 2.59 -1.66
CA THR A 182 -3.42 1.17 -1.29
C THR A 182 -4.17 0.32 -2.33
N GLU A 183 -5.20 0.89 -2.96
CA GLU A 183 -6.05 0.18 -3.93
C GLU A 183 -5.55 0.26 -5.39
N MET A 184 -4.72 1.25 -5.74
CA MET A 184 -4.38 1.58 -7.13
C MET A 184 -2.86 1.62 -7.40
N GLU A 185 -2.35 0.60 -8.08
CA GLU A 185 -0.94 0.49 -8.47
C GLU A 185 -0.51 1.63 -9.44
N GLU A 186 -1.42 2.12 -10.28
CA GLU A 186 -1.15 3.23 -11.20
C GLU A 186 -0.87 4.53 -10.47
N LEU A 187 -1.54 4.80 -9.35
CA LEU A 187 -1.30 6.00 -8.56
C LEU A 187 0.08 5.95 -7.89
N GLU A 188 0.49 4.76 -7.45
CA GLU A 188 1.81 4.51 -6.86
C GLU A 188 2.95 4.79 -7.85
N LYS A 189 2.71 4.62 -9.16
CA LYS A 189 3.67 4.92 -10.24
C LYS A 189 3.85 6.43 -10.46
N GLU A 190 2.85 7.24 -10.11
CA GLU A 190 2.89 8.70 -10.28
C GLU A 190 3.57 9.42 -9.10
N LEU A 191 3.91 8.73 -8.00
CA LEU A 191 4.49 9.34 -6.79
C LEU A 191 5.75 10.19 -7.06
N LYS A 192 6.59 9.77 -8.01
CA LYS A 192 7.82 10.49 -8.38
C LYS A 192 7.58 11.78 -9.17
N SER A 193 6.36 12.01 -9.66
CA SER A 193 6.00 13.23 -10.39
C SER A 193 5.76 14.42 -9.45
N PHE A 194 5.43 14.15 -8.18
CA PHE A 194 5.03 15.19 -7.23
C PHE A 194 6.21 15.93 -6.64
N GLN A 195 6.15 17.26 -6.77
CA GLN A 195 7.13 18.16 -6.16
C GLN A 195 6.69 18.65 -4.78
N GLN A 196 5.40 18.86 -4.56
CA GLN A 196 4.86 19.44 -3.34
C GLN A 196 4.04 18.41 -2.56
N TRP A 197 4.54 18.02 -1.40
CA TRP A 197 3.87 17.13 -0.46
C TRP A 197 3.33 17.92 0.72
N TYR A 198 2.21 17.47 1.28
CA TYR A 198 1.54 18.10 2.41
C TYR A 198 1.34 17.05 3.48
N TYR A 199 1.74 17.38 4.70
CA TYR A 199 1.69 16.51 5.86
C TYR A 199 0.89 17.16 6.98
N LEU A 200 -0.06 16.41 7.53
CA LEU A 200 -0.81 16.79 8.73
C LEU A 200 -0.36 15.87 9.86
N HIS A 201 0.31 16.44 10.85
CA HIS A 201 0.96 15.68 11.91
C HIS A 201 -0.06 15.04 12.85
N ASN A 202 -1.08 15.79 13.27
CA ASN A 202 -2.07 15.33 14.24
C ASN A 202 -2.93 14.18 13.68
N GLU A 203 -3.24 14.23 12.39
CA GLU A 203 -3.97 13.18 11.69
C GLU A 203 -3.07 12.08 11.10
N GLY A 204 -1.76 12.31 10.98
CA GLY A 204 -0.81 11.40 10.32
C GLY A 204 -0.96 11.30 8.81
N LEU A 205 -1.68 12.24 8.18
CA LEU A 205 -2.04 12.18 6.76
C LEU A 205 -0.95 12.79 5.87
N LEU A 206 -0.74 12.18 4.70
CA LEU A 206 0.23 12.63 3.70
C LEU A 206 -0.35 12.54 2.29
N ALA A 207 -0.33 13.64 1.53
CA ALA A 207 -0.78 13.65 0.14
C ALA A 207 -0.17 14.80 -0.67
N PRO A 208 -0.19 14.75 -2.00
CA PRO A 208 0.39 15.78 -2.86
C PRO A 208 -0.58 16.92 -3.22
N SER A 209 -0.04 18.11 -3.56
CA SER A 209 -0.80 19.36 -3.81
C SER A 209 -2.00 19.20 -4.75
N LYS A 210 -1.77 18.67 -5.96
CA LYS A 210 -2.80 18.54 -6.99
C LYS A 210 -3.91 17.57 -6.59
N PHE A 211 -3.62 16.60 -5.72
CA PHE A 211 -4.65 15.67 -5.28
C PHE A 211 -5.56 16.34 -4.26
N ILE A 212 -4.98 17.08 -3.32
CA ILE A 212 -5.75 17.67 -2.22
C ILE A 212 -6.34 19.03 -2.51
N GLY A 213 -5.84 19.74 -3.54
CA GLY A 213 -6.23 21.11 -3.83
C GLY A 213 -7.48 21.26 -4.71
N TYR A 214 -7.97 20.18 -5.30
CA TYR A 214 -9.20 20.15 -6.08
C TYR A 214 -10.27 19.34 -5.36
N GLN A 215 -11.51 19.81 -5.41
CA GLN A 215 -12.66 19.10 -4.85
C GLN A 215 -12.91 17.79 -5.62
N GLU A 216 -13.40 16.78 -4.91
CA GLU A 216 -13.81 15.47 -5.45
C GLU A 216 -12.70 14.68 -6.18
N MET A 217 -11.43 15.02 -5.95
CA MET A 217 -10.31 14.33 -6.57
C MET A 217 -10.19 12.89 -6.05
N LYS A 218 -10.01 11.94 -6.99
CA LYS A 218 -9.85 10.51 -6.70
C LYS A 218 -8.68 9.95 -7.50
N GLY A 219 -8.10 8.84 -7.06
CA GLY A 219 -6.96 8.17 -7.71
C GLY A 219 -7.17 7.94 -9.20
N HIS A 220 -8.34 7.42 -9.59
CA HIS A 220 -8.68 7.14 -10.98
C HIS A 220 -8.94 8.39 -11.84
N ILE A 221 -9.20 9.56 -11.23
CA ILE A 221 -9.24 10.84 -11.92
C ILE A 221 -7.81 11.36 -12.07
N TYR A 222 -7.01 11.23 -11.00
CA TYR A 222 -5.66 11.76 -10.96
C TYR A 222 -4.72 11.11 -12.00
N VAL A 223 -4.74 9.78 -12.12
CA VAL A 223 -3.91 9.06 -13.09
C VAL A 223 -4.39 9.23 -14.54
N ASP A 224 -5.54 9.89 -14.72
CA ASP A 224 -6.17 10.08 -16.01
C ASP A 224 -5.69 11.38 -16.67
N LYS A 225 -4.73 11.24 -17.59
CA LYS A 225 -4.12 12.38 -18.29
C LYS A 225 -5.13 13.33 -18.95
N TYR A 226 -6.28 12.82 -19.39
CA TYR A 226 -7.31 13.69 -19.96
C TYR A 226 -8.04 14.46 -18.88
N ALA A 227 -8.36 13.82 -17.74
CA ALA A 227 -9.04 14.47 -16.63
C ALA A 227 -8.17 15.57 -16.00
N ILE A 228 -6.88 15.28 -15.78
CA ILE A 228 -5.94 16.23 -15.18
C ILE A 228 -5.35 17.25 -16.16
N SER A 229 -5.66 17.12 -17.46
CA SER A 229 -5.17 18.05 -18.48
C SER A 229 -5.68 19.47 -18.18
N GLY A 230 -4.74 20.40 -18.01
CA GLY A 230 -5.02 21.79 -17.67
C GLY A 230 -5.06 22.09 -16.16
N LEU A 231 -5.06 21.08 -15.28
CA LEU A 231 -4.93 21.29 -13.83
C LEU A 231 -3.54 21.83 -13.48
N ASP A 232 -3.51 23.03 -12.88
CA ASP A 232 -2.29 23.72 -12.47
C ASP A 232 -2.06 23.61 -10.96
N GLY A 233 -0.92 23.01 -10.59
CA GLY A 233 -0.53 22.87 -9.18
C GLY A 233 -0.36 24.22 -8.48
N ARG A 234 0.02 25.27 -9.22
CA ARG A 234 0.22 26.62 -8.64
C ARG A 234 -1.07 27.23 -8.12
N VAL A 235 -2.21 26.88 -8.71
CA VAL A 235 -3.54 27.30 -8.23
C VAL A 235 -3.83 26.61 -6.90
N THR A 236 -3.67 25.28 -6.84
CA THR A 236 -3.87 24.51 -5.61
C THR A 236 -2.95 24.96 -4.48
N GLU A 237 -1.68 25.22 -4.78
CA GLU A 237 -0.70 25.69 -3.81
C GLU A 237 -1.08 27.06 -3.22
N LYS A 238 -1.66 27.96 -4.03
CA LYS A 238 -2.13 29.27 -3.57
C LYS A 238 -3.27 29.12 -2.55
N GLU A 239 -4.25 28.27 -2.83
CA GLU A 239 -5.37 28.04 -1.90
C GLU A 239 -4.91 27.32 -0.62
N LEU A 240 -4.05 26.32 -0.73
CA LEU A 240 -3.46 25.63 0.42
C LEU A 240 -2.66 26.61 1.32
N ARG A 241 -1.91 27.56 0.74
CA ARG A 241 -1.24 28.61 1.53
C ARG A 241 -2.22 29.49 2.31
N LYS A 242 -3.39 29.83 1.74
CA LYS A 242 -4.43 30.61 2.46
C LYS A 242 -5.00 29.84 3.65
N LEU A 243 -5.01 28.50 3.58
CA LEU A 243 -5.44 27.63 4.68
C LEU A 243 -4.38 27.44 5.77
N GLY A 244 -3.21 28.10 5.66
CA GLY A 244 -2.17 28.08 6.67
C GLY A 244 -1.06 27.05 6.43
N PHE A 245 -0.98 26.45 5.24
CA PHE A 245 0.14 25.59 4.89
C PHE A 245 1.40 26.39 4.54
N VAL A 246 2.52 25.94 5.09
CA VAL A 246 3.86 26.51 4.89
C VAL A 246 4.86 25.42 4.55
N THR A 247 5.90 25.75 3.78
CA THR A 247 7.00 24.82 3.50
C THR A 247 7.93 24.73 4.71
N THR A 248 8.29 23.50 5.09
CA THR A 248 9.25 23.24 6.17
C THR A 248 10.64 22.91 5.63
N ASN A 249 11.68 23.24 6.41
CA ASN A 249 13.07 22.85 6.17
C ASN A 249 13.52 21.71 7.09
N ASN A 250 12.60 21.08 7.82
CA ASN A 250 12.92 19.96 8.70
C ASN A 250 13.31 18.72 7.86
N GLU A 251 14.61 18.43 7.80
CA GLU A 251 15.17 17.33 6.99
C GLU A 251 14.76 15.95 7.51
N LEU A 252 14.54 15.79 8.82
CA LEU A 252 14.04 14.56 9.43
C LEU A 252 12.63 14.22 8.96
N LEU A 253 11.73 15.22 8.97
CA LEU A 253 10.39 15.06 8.42
C LEU A 253 10.43 14.75 6.92
N LYS A 254 11.35 15.37 6.18
CA LYS A 254 11.54 15.08 4.75
C LYS A 254 11.99 13.64 4.52
N GLN A 255 12.94 13.14 5.32
CA GLN A 255 13.35 11.73 5.29
C GLN A 255 12.20 10.79 5.67
N PHE A 256 11.41 11.13 6.68
CA PHE A 256 10.21 10.39 7.05
C PHE A 256 9.22 10.27 5.89
N VAL A 257 8.91 11.39 5.21
CA VAL A 257 8.03 11.37 4.02
C VAL A 257 8.61 10.49 2.92
N HIS A 258 9.92 10.56 2.67
CA HIS A 258 10.58 9.69 1.68
C HIS A 258 10.44 8.20 2.03
N GLN A 259 10.65 7.83 3.29
CA GLN A 259 10.52 6.46 3.77
C GLN A 259 9.06 5.99 3.78
N LYS A 260 8.11 6.81 4.25
CA LYS A 260 6.66 6.51 4.23
C LYS A 260 6.15 6.23 2.81
N LEU A 261 6.78 6.82 1.80
CA LEU A 261 6.50 6.58 0.38
C LEU A 261 7.41 5.53 -0.27
N ASN A 262 8.05 4.66 0.51
CA ASN A 262 8.94 3.59 0.05
C ASN A 262 10.04 4.07 -0.91
N GLY A 263 10.58 5.26 -0.65
CA GLY A 263 11.61 5.90 -1.46
C GLY A 263 11.13 6.43 -2.82
N ARG A 264 9.82 6.47 -3.08
CA ARG A 264 9.24 6.86 -4.38
C ARG A 264 8.97 8.36 -4.50
N THR A 265 9.78 9.20 -3.88
CA THR A 265 9.70 10.66 -4.06
C THR A 265 10.65 11.15 -5.14
N ARG A 266 10.38 12.36 -5.65
CA ARG A 266 11.32 13.12 -6.48
C ARG A 266 12.53 13.56 -5.63
N LYS A 267 13.70 13.80 -6.22
CA LYS A 267 14.91 14.23 -5.48
C LYS A 267 14.75 15.61 -4.79
N ASP A 268 14.12 16.55 -5.48
CA ASP A 268 13.93 17.95 -5.09
C ASP A 268 12.49 18.24 -4.61
N PHE A 269 11.85 17.26 -3.97
CA PHE A 269 10.53 17.46 -3.38
C PHE A 269 10.59 18.35 -2.13
N ALA A 270 9.49 19.04 -1.86
CA ALA A 270 9.27 19.84 -0.66
C ALA A 270 8.11 19.26 0.16
N VAL A 271 8.18 19.46 1.47
CA VAL A 271 7.12 19.09 2.42
C VAL A 271 6.52 20.37 2.98
N ASN A 272 5.20 20.42 3.02
CA ASN A 272 4.40 21.51 3.54
C ASN A 272 3.59 21.01 4.73
N ILE A 273 3.47 21.83 5.75
CA ILE A 273 2.81 21.52 7.03
C ILE A 273 1.87 22.65 7.38
N LEU A 274 0.87 22.40 8.23
CA LEU A 274 0.12 23.51 8.83
C LEU A 274 1.03 24.29 9.77
N GLU A 275 1.02 25.62 9.65
CA GLU A 275 1.78 26.50 10.55
C GLU A 275 1.44 26.24 12.01
N SER A 276 0.18 25.93 12.32
CA SER A 276 -0.29 25.59 13.67
C SER A 276 0.31 24.31 14.24
N GLU A 277 0.86 23.42 13.41
CA GLU A 277 1.46 22.15 13.83
C GLU A 277 2.99 22.20 13.87
N ARG A 278 3.60 23.32 13.46
CA ARG A 278 5.06 23.46 13.33
C ARG A 278 5.79 23.09 14.60
N GLU A 279 5.39 23.63 15.75
CA GLU A 279 6.09 23.40 17.02
C GLU A 279 6.10 21.92 17.43
N GLN A 280 4.95 21.24 17.31
CA GLN A 280 4.84 19.80 17.62
C GLN A 280 5.69 18.94 16.68
N ILE A 281 5.74 19.31 15.40
CA ILE A 281 6.58 18.64 14.39
C ILE A 281 8.05 18.83 14.74
N GLU A 282 8.50 20.06 15.03
CA GLU A 282 9.90 20.29 15.38
C GLU A 282 10.31 19.54 16.66
N LEU A 283 9.42 19.40 17.63
CA LEU A 283 9.66 18.59 18.82
C LEU A 283 9.74 17.09 18.48
N SER A 284 8.79 16.58 17.70
CA SER A 284 8.69 15.15 17.35
C SER A 284 9.77 14.69 16.37
N PHE A 285 10.28 15.61 15.55
CA PHE A 285 11.38 15.41 14.60
C PHE A 285 12.62 16.19 15.02
N SER A 286 12.83 16.36 16.34
CA SER A 286 14.07 16.90 16.87
C SER A 286 15.16 15.82 16.83
N GLN A 287 16.41 16.23 16.60
CA GLN A 287 17.56 15.32 16.62
C GLN A 287 17.61 14.60 17.98
N SER A 288 17.46 13.28 17.97
CA SER A 288 18.04 12.45 19.02
C SER A 288 19.56 12.53 18.85
N PHE A 289 20.17 13.57 19.42
CA PHE A 289 21.59 13.56 19.72
C PHE A 289 21.85 12.41 20.69
N ILE A 290 22.27 11.27 20.16
CA ILE A 290 23.09 10.34 20.91
C ILE A 290 24.51 10.67 20.44
N ASP A 291 25.27 11.34 21.31
CA ASP A 291 26.71 11.51 21.14
C ASP A 291 27.36 10.13 21.01
N ASN A 292 27.49 9.64 19.79
CA ASN A 292 28.46 8.62 19.45
C ASN A 292 29.72 9.38 19.04
N GLU A 293 30.61 9.64 20.01
CA GLU A 293 32.01 9.92 19.69
C GLU A 293 32.55 8.72 18.89
N GLY A 294 32.56 8.81 17.54
CA GLY A 294 33.35 7.89 16.73
C GLY A 294 32.87 7.46 15.35
N ASN A 295 31.67 7.82 14.85
CA ASN A 295 31.27 7.45 13.49
C ASN A 295 30.65 8.61 12.69
N ASN A 296 31.35 9.00 11.61
CA ASN A 296 30.93 10.01 10.64
C ASN A 296 29.86 9.49 9.66
N GLU A 297 28.75 8.97 10.16
CA GLU A 297 27.53 8.81 9.36
C GLU A 297 26.36 9.36 10.17
N ASP A 298 25.73 10.42 9.68
CA ASP A 298 24.51 11.00 10.27
C ASP A 298 23.36 9.99 10.18
N THR A 299 23.31 9.01 11.10
CA THR A 299 22.19 8.07 11.20
C THR A 299 21.03 8.74 11.92
N TYR A 300 20.12 9.30 11.13
CA TYR A 300 18.87 9.86 11.60
C TYR A 300 17.92 8.75 12.09
N VAL A 301 17.53 8.78 13.37
CA VAL A 301 16.51 7.88 13.92
C VAL A 301 15.14 8.53 13.77
N LEU A 302 14.26 7.95 12.95
CA LEU A 302 12.89 8.43 12.82
C LEU A 302 12.07 8.12 14.07
N PRO A 303 11.13 9.01 14.44
CA PRO A 303 10.31 8.79 15.62
C PRO A 303 9.37 7.59 15.43
N PRO A 304 9.09 6.81 16.50
CA PRO A 304 8.24 5.63 16.41
C PRO A 304 6.80 6.00 16.07
N LEU A 305 6.14 5.12 15.31
CA LEU A 305 4.76 5.30 14.88
C LEU A 305 3.78 4.57 15.82
N ASP A 306 2.56 5.08 15.95
CA ASP A 306 1.44 4.38 16.58
C ASP A 306 0.76 3.41 15.60
N SER A 307 -0.24 2.66 16.06
CA SER A 307 -1.01 1.73 15.23
C SER A 307 -1.77 2.40 14.08
N SER A 308 -1.90 3.73 14.13
CA SER A 308 -2.55 4.57 13.12
C SER A 308 -1.52 5.30 12.24
N ASN A 309 -0.25 4.88 12.27
CA ASN A 309 0.84 5.44 11.48
C ASN A 309 1.14 6.93 11.79
N ARG A 310 0.75 7.40 12.98
CA ARG A 310 1.05 8.75 13.49
C ARG A 310 2.33 8.71 14.30
N VAL A 311 3.08 9.81 14.26
CA VAL A 311 4.27 9.97 15.09
C VAL A 311 3.85 10.02 16.54
N ARG A 312 4.42 9.16 17.39
CA ARG A 312 4.17 9.23 18.83
C ARG A 312 4.78 10.51 19.38
N GLU A 313 3.95 11.37 19.99
CA GLU A 313 4.46 12.53 20.72
C GLU A 313 5.40 12.05 21.84
N TYR A 314 6.62 12.60 21.89
CA TYR A 314 7.63 12.33 22.92
C TYR A 314 7.14 12.65 24.35
N ASN A 315 6.00 13.35 24.48
CA ASN A 315 5.43 13.86 25.73
C ASN A 315 4.78 12.81 26.65
N HIS A 316 4.77 11.52 26.27
CA HIS A 316 4.40 10.45 27.21
C HIS A 316 5.60 9.71 27.81
N TYR A 317 6.80 9.84 27.23
CA TYR A 317 8.01 9.21 27.78
C TYR A 317 8.68 10.04 28.86
N SER A 318 8.56 11.37 28.82
CA SER A 318 9.33 12.26 29.71
C SER A 318 8.80 12.39 31.14
N ASN A 319 7.52 12.07 31.40
CA ASN A 319 6.93 12.20 32.75
C ASN A 319 6.94 10.90 33.58
N GLU A 320 7.13 9.73 32.96
CA GLU A 320 7.31 8.46 33.67
C GLU A 320 8.79 8.05 33.82
N MET A 321 9.71 8.65 33.06
CA MET A 321 11.16 8.42 33.19
C MET A 321 11.81 9.12 34.40
N LYS A 322 11.03 9.57 35.40
CA LYS A 322 11.62 10.02 36.67
C LYS A 322 12.17 8.87 37.54
N ASP A 323 11.96 7.61 37.14
CA ASP A 323 12.64 6.44 37.72
C ASP A 323 13.76 5.94 36.76
N SER A 324 14.82 6.75 36.62
CA SER A 324 15.71 6.78 35.44
C SER A 324 16.94 5.87 35.40
N GLU A 325 17.20 4.99 36.38
CA GLU A 325 18.42 4.14 36.36
C GLU A 325 18.18 2.71 35.86
N ASN A 326 17.16 2.02 36.36
CA ASN A 326 16.93 0.60 36.03
C ASN A 326 16.49 0.36 34.58
N LEU A 327 15.72 1.28 33.99
CA LEU A 327 15.21 1.13 32.62
C LEU A 327 16.29 1.40 31.56
N ARG A 328 17.21 2.33 31.83
CA ARG A 328 18.36 2.59 30.96
C ARG A 328 19.30 1.40 30.95
N GLU A 329 19.57 0.84 32.12
CA GLU A 329 20.41 -0.35 32.25
C GLU A 329 19.79 -1.59 31.57
N LEU A 330 18.46 -1.73 31.64
CA LEU A 330 17.74 -2.79 30.93
C LEU A 330 17.76 -2.60 29.42
N TYR A 331 17.62 -1.36 28.93
CA TYR A 331 17.65 -1.07 27.50
C TYR A 331 19.01 -1.36 26.88
N GLU A 332 20.11 -0.97 27.53
CA GLU A 332 21.47 -1.30 27.07
C GLU A 332 21.73 -2.81 27.08
N LYS A 333 21.23 -3.53 28.09
CA LYS A 333 21.31 -5.01 28.13
C LYS A 333 20.55 -5.64 26.96
N VAL A 334 19.34 -5.18 26.67
CA VAL A 334 18.53 -5.71 25.56
C VAL A 334 19.17 -5.40 24.21
N LYS A 335 19.71 -4.20 24.02
CA LYS A 335 20.42 -3.82 22.79
C LYS A 335 21.65 -4.71 22.56
N SER A 336 22.47 -4.92 23.58
CA SER A 336 23.62 -5.83 23.52
C SER A 336 23.21 -7.29 23.23
N ASP A 337 22.10 -7.75 23.83
CA ASP A 337 21.54 -9.10 23.59
C ASP A 337 21.07 -9.27 22.13
N ILE A 338 20.54 -8.22 21.50
CA ILE A 338 20.09 -8.20 20.10
C ILE A 338 21.29 -8.21 19.16
N GLU A 339 22.26 -7.33 19.37
CA GLU A 339 23.49 -7.28 18.57
C GLU A 339 24.20 -8.64 18.62
N SER A 340 24.26 -9.27 19.80
CA SER A 340 24.83 -10.62 20.00
C SER A 340 24.18 -11.68 19.10
N GLN A 341 22.87 -11.62 18.91
CA GLN A 341 22.12 -12.53 18.03
C GLN A 341 22.38 -12.29 16.55
N GLU A 342 22.48 -11.03 16.12
CA GLU A 342 22.67 -10.68 14.70
C GLU A 342 24.00 -11.19 14.12
N VAL A 343 25.04 -11.30 14.95
CA VAL A 343 26.35 -11.83 14.54
C VAL A 343 26.34 -13.36 14.43
N GLU A 344 25.51 -14.05 15.20
CA GLU A 344 25.46 -15.52 15.21
C GLU A 344 24.54 -16.09 14.11
N GLU A 345 23.43 -15.41 13.82
CA GLU A 345 22.42 -15.87 12.85
C GLU A 345 22.59 -15.27 11.45
N GLY A 346 23.47 -14.28 11.28
CA GLY A 346 23.55 -13.47 10.06
C GLY A 346 22.38 -12.49 10.00
N ALA A 347 22.71 -11.19 9.94
CA ALA A 347 21.80 -10.05 10.03
C ALA A 347 20.33 -10.31 9.63
N ARG A 348 19.40 -10.14 10.59
CA ARG A 348 17.95 -10.18 10.38
C ARG A 348 17.36 -8.78 10.60
N LEU A 349 16.68 -8.25 9.58
CA LEU A 349 15.75 -7.13 9.74
C LEU A 349 14.33 -7.71 9.90
N GLU A 350 13.63 -7.30 10.96
CA GLU A 350 12.25 -7.72 11.22
C GLU A 350 11.32 -7.23 10.09
N GLY A 351 10.48 -8.13 9.56
CA GLY A 351 9.40 -7.77 8.62
C GLY A 351 9.69 -7.87 7.11
N THR A 352 10.87 -8.30 6.67
CA THR A 352 11.17 -8.47 5.23
C THR A 352 11.17 -9.95 4.81
N LYS A 353 10.40 -10.32 3.77
CA LYS A 353 10.55 -11.61 3.09
C LYS A 353 11.88 -11.60 2.32
N VAL A 354 12.85 -12.40 2.74
CA VAL A 354 14.13 -12.54 2.03
C VAL A 354 14.35 -13.98 1.60
N SER A 355 14.65 -14.15 0.32
CA SER A 355 15.18 -15.38 -0.27
C SER A 355 16.63 -15.58 0.18
N TYR A 356 16.93 -16.75 0.74
CA TYR A 356 18.26 -17.13 1.20
C TYR A 356 19.28 -17.14 0.06
N HIS A 357 20.22 -16.19 0.07
CA HIS A 357 21.55 -16.37 -0.49
C HIS A 357 22.54 -16.28 0.69
N MET A 358 22.72 -17.40 1.39
CA MET A 358 23.74 -17.51 2.44
C MET A 358 25.13 -17.42 1.83
N ASN A 359 25.98 -16.55 2.37
CA ASN A 359 27.42 -16.67 2.23
C ASN A 359 27.85 -18.01 2.83
N LYS A 360 28.42 -18.85 1.96
CA LYS A 360 28.84 -20.22 2.21
C LYS A 360 30.12 -20.23 3.06
N TYR A 361 30.01 -19.95 4.36
CA TYR A 361 30.92 -20.50 5.36
C TYR A 361 30.22 -21.74 5.94
N GLU A 362 30.78 -22.91 5.62
CA GLU A 362 30.16 -24.22 5.73
C GLU A 362 29.79 -24.60 7.18
N ARG A 363 28.50 -24.52 7.55
CA ARG A 363 27.93 -25.44 8.54
C ARG A 363 27.67 -26.77 7.82
N ASN A 364 28.68 -27.62 7.69
CA ASN A 364 28.54 -28.92 7.03
C ASN A 364 27.46 -29.75 7.76
N SER A 365 26.35 -30.03 7.08
CA SER A 365 25.24 -30.84 7.58
C SER A 365 25.70 -32.22 8.07
N GLU A 366 26.78 -32.77 7.50
CA GLU A 366 27.37 -34.03 7.91
C GLU A 366 27.98 -33.97 9.32
N ASN A 367 28.61 -32.85 9.68
CA ASN A 367 29.20 -32.67 11.02
C ASN A 367 28.11 -32.54 12.09
N ARG A 368 26.98 -31.91 11.75
CA ARG A 368 25.81 -31.84 12.63
C ARG A 368 25.22 -33.23 12.87
N VAL A 369 25.01 -34.01 11.80
CA VAL A 369 24.47 -35.37 11.90
C VAL A 369 25.40 -36.24 12.75
N LYS A 370 26.71 -36.22 12.49
CA LYS A 370 27.70 -36.96 13.28
C LYS A 370 27.73 -36.54 14.74
N ALA A 371 27.67 -35.23 15.04
CA ALA A 371 27.63 -34.75 16.42
C ALA A 371 26.38 -35.24 17.16
N ILE A 372 25.23 -35.29 16.49
CA ILE A 372 23.99 -35.84 17.07
C ILE A 372 24.09 -37.35 17.26
N GLU A 373 24.68 -38.09 16.31
CA GLU A 373 24.91 -39.53 16.45
C GLU A 373 25.84 -39.87 17.63
N ILE A 374 26.85 -39.03 17.89
CA ILE A 374 27.84 -39.22 18.95
C ILE A 374 27.30 -38.79 20.32
N HIS A 375 26.75 -37.58 20.40
CA HIS A 375 26.41 -36.93 21.69
C HIS A 375 24.93 -37.02 22.05
N GLY A 376 24.07 -37.42 21.10
CA GLY A 376 22.63 -37.47 21.29
C GLY A 376 21.94 -36.11 21.23
N LEU A 377 20.67 -36.09 21.65
CA LEU A 377 19.78 -34.93 21.59
C LEU A 377 19.53 -34.26 22.95
N ASN A 378 20.20 -34.72 24.00
CA ASN A 378 20.10 -34.12 25.32
C ASN A 378 21.07 -32.94 25.42
N CYS A 379 20.58 -31.79 25.88
CA CYS A 379 21.43 -30.63 26.13
C CYS A 379 22.55 -30.99 27.13
N CYS A 380 23.81 -30.81 26.74
CA CYS A 380 24.95 -31.18 27.57
C CYS A 380 25.08 -30.32 28.84
N ALA A 381 24.45 -29.13 28.85
CA ALA A 381 24.43 -28.22 30.00
C ALA A 381 23.28 -28.50 30.97
N CYS A 382 22.02 -28.47 30.51
CA CYS A 382 20.85 -28.56 31.40
C CYS A 382 20.12 -29.91 31.37
N GLY A 383 20.46 -30.79 30.43
CA GLY A 383 19.81 -32.10 30.23
C GLY A 383 18.46 -32.02 29.50
N PHE A 384 18.03 -30.85 29.04
CA PHE A 384 16.75 -30.69 28.32
C PHE A 384 16.75 -31.47 26.99
N ASN A 385 15.67 -32.20 26.74
CA ASN A 385 15.39 -32.90 25.49
C ASN A 385 14.07 -32.39 24.89
N PHE A 386 14.08 -32.00 23.62
CA PHE A 386 12.90 -31.44 22.96
C PHE A 386 11.83 -32.49 22.65
N GLU A 387 12.21 -33.71 22.30
CA GLU A 387 11.25 -34.80 22.03
C GLU A 387 10.54 -35.24 23.31
N GLU A 388 11.27 -35.34 24.42
CA GLU A 388 10.68 -35.71 25.72
C GLU A 388 9.64 -34.68 26.20
N VAL A 389 9.87 -33.39 25.94
CA VAL A 389 9.00 -32.30 26.42
C VAL A 389 7.90 -31.94 25.40
N TYR A 390 8.21 -31.97 24.10
CA TYR A 390 7.32 -31.50 23.04
C TYR A 390 6.81 -32.61 22.11
N GLY A 391 7.16 -33.88 22.36
CA GLY A 391 6.77 -35.03 21.55
C GLY A 391 7.35 -34.99 20.14
N GLU A 392 6.60 -35.53 19.16
CA GLU A 392 6.97 -35.58 17.73
C GLU A 392 7.44 -34.22 17.18
N ARG A 393 6.92 -33.10 17.70
CA ARG A 393 7.31 -31.76 17.26
C ARG A 393 8.74 -31.37 17.64
N GLY A 394 9.31 -32.03 18.66
CA GLY A 394 10.69 -31.87 19.10
C GLY A 394 11.63 -32.95 18.61
N GLU A 395 11.15 -33.93 17.84
CA GLU A 395 11.96 -35.06 17.34
C GLU A 395 13.14 -34.54 16.51
N GLY A 396 14.35 -35.01 16.86
CA GLY A 396 15.59 -34.63 16.15
C GLY A 396 16.04 -33.16 16.33
N PHE A 397 15.37 -32.38 17.18
CA PHE A 397 15.66 -30.96 17.35
C PHE A 397 16.62 -30.70 18.53
N ILE A 398 17.82 -30.23 18.21
CA ILE A 398 18.82 -29.70 19.15
C ILE A 398 19.78 -28.77 18.39
N GLU A 399 20.33 -27.77 19.07
CA GLU A 399 21.37 -26.90 18.50
C GLU A 399 22.75 -27.53 18.72
N ILE A 400 23.63 -27.45 17.71
CA ILE A 400 25.01 -27.93 17.83
C ILE A 400 25.95 -26.73 17.96
N HIS A 401 26.58 -26.65 19.13
CA HIS A 401 27.49 -25.59 19.51
C HIS A 401 28.95 -25.99 19.29
N HIS A 402 29.78 -25.07 18.79
CA HIS A 402 31.22 -25.30 18.73
C HIS A 402 31.86 -24.88 20.06
N ILE A 403 32.59 -25.78 20.72
CA ILE A 403 33.27 -25.48 22.00
C ILE A 403 34.26 -24.33 21.84
N LYS A 404 34.86 -24.19 20.64
CA LYS A 404 35.72 -23.04 20.29
C LYS A 404 35.01 -22.19 19.23
N PRO A 405 34.78 -20.89 19.47
CA PRO A 405 34.17 -19.99 18.49
C PRO A 405 34.99 -19.94 17.19
N LEU A 406 34.35 -20.17 16.04
CA LEU A 406 35.00 -20.12 14.72
C LEU A 406 35.51 -18.71 14.37
N SER A 407 35.02 -17.67 15.05
CA SER A 407 35.45 -16.27 14.87
C SER A 407 36.90 -16.00 15.29
N MET A 408 37.53 -16.90 16.06
CA MET A 408 38.94 -16.79 16.47
C MET A 408 39.91 -17.56 15.55
N LEU A 409 39.42 -18.23 14.51
CA LEU A 409 40.25 -19.05 13.61
C LEU A 409 40.48 -18.31 12.29
N GLU A 410 41.70 -17.84 12.06
CA GLU A 410 42.08 -17.11 10.83
C GLU A 410 42.21 -18.05 9.59
N GLU A 411 42.19 -19.38 9.79
CA GLU A 411 42.34 -20.39 8.73
C GLU A 411 41.28 -21.51 8.84
N ALA A 412 41.03 -22.23 7.74
CA ALA A 412 40.10 -23.36 7.71
C ALA A 412 40.62 -24.53 8.56
N VAL A 413 39.93 -24.84 9.65
CA VAL A 413 40.29 -25.93 10.57
C VAL A 413 39.37 -27.14 10.36
N LEU A 414 39.95 -28.35 10.40
CA LEU A 414 39.18 -29.59 10.38
C LEU A 414 38.45 -29.75 11.73
N ILE A 415 37.12 -29.74 11.69
CA ILE A 415 36.26 -29.90 12.87
C ILE A 415 36.07 -31.39 13.18
N ASP A 416 36.35 -31.78 14.42
CA ASP A 416 36.06 -33.11 14.96
C ASP A 416 34.69 -33.10 15.68
N PRO A 417 33.65 -33.76 15.13
CA PRO A 417 32.32 -33.75 15.74
C PRO A 417 32.26 -34.33 17.16
N GLU A 418 33.22 -35.17 17.56
CA GLU A 418 33.28 -35.71 18.92
C GLU A 418 33.85 -34.70 19.92
N ARG A 419 34.84 -33.89 19.51
CA ARG A 419 35.63 -33.06 20.42
C ARG A 419 35.33 -31.58 20.35
N ASP A 420 34.88 -31.10 19.20
CA ASP A 420 34.70 -29.68 18.94
C ASP A 420 33.24 -29.25 18.97
N LEU A 421 32.30 -30.21 18.95
CA LEU A 421 30.86 -29.98 18.88
C LEU A 421 30.13 -30.58 20.07
N VAL A 422 29.16 -29.84 20.63
CA VAL A 422 28.30 -30.31 21.72
C VAL A 422 26.84 -29.92 21.50
N PRO A 423 25.87 -30.76 21.91
CA PRO A 423 24.45 -30.44 21.82
C PRO A 423 24.02 -29.50 22.95
N LEU A 424 23.37 -28.39 22.59
CA LEU A 424 22.74 -27.46 23.53
C LEU A 424 21.28 -27.22 23.15
N CYS A 425 20.40 -27.02 24.15
CA CYS A 425 19.06 -26.54 23.86
C CYS A 425 19.09 -25.06 23.44
N ALA A 426 18.07 -24.60 22.72
CA ALA A 426 17.99 -23.22 22.24
C ALA A 426 18.20 -22.17 23.34
N ASN A 427 17.76 -22.43 24.56
CA ASN A 427 17.96 -21.52 25.69
C ASN A 427 19.42 -21.51 26.18
N CYS A 428 20.02 -22.69 26.41
CA CYS A 428 21.41 -22.79 26.83
C CYS A 428 22.37 -22.26 25.76
N HIS A 429 22.11 -22.56 24.49
CA HIS A 429 22.87 -22.06 23.35
C HIS A 429 22.90 -20.53 23.34
N ARG A 430 21.73 -19.89 23.50
CA ARG A 430 21.63 -18.43 23.58
C ARG A 430 22.31 -17.85 24.81
N MET A 431 22.31 -18.54 25.94
CA MET A 431 22.99 -18.05 27.15
C MET A 431 24.51 -18.13 27.04
N VAL A 432 25.06 -19.11 26.34
CA VAL A 432 26.51 -19.18 26.06
C VAL A 432 26.99 -17.95 25.30
N HIS A 433 26.23 -17.53 24.28
CA HIS A 433 26.60 -16.42 23.39
C HIS A 433 26.00 -15.07 23.75
N ARG A 434 25.32 -14.98 24.89
CA ARG A 434 24.60 -13.75 25.27
C ARG A 434 25.51 -12.52 25.32
N LYS A 435 26.77 -12.71 25.71
CA LYS A 435 27.82 -11.70 25.65
C LYS A 435 28.88 -12.13 24.66
N LYS A 436 28.98 -11.45 23.52
CA LYS A 436 29.97 -11.72 22.46
C LYS A 436 31.42 -11.75 22.92
N ASP A 437 31.78 -10.87 23.85
CA ASP A 437 33.16 -10.73 24.35
C ASP A 437 33.50 -11.70 25.49
N GLU A 438 32.49 -12.41 26.04
CA GLU A 438 32.60 -13.34 27.17
C GLU A 438 31.74 -14.59 26.90
N VAL A 439 32.08 -15.36 25.86
CA VAL A 439 31.39 -16.61 25.54
C VAL A 439 31.64 -17.64 26.66
N LEU A 440 30.58 -18.12 27.29
CA LEU A 440 30.69 -19.07 28.41
C LEU A 440 31.14 -20.46 27.94
N THR A 441 32.01 -21.08 28.71
CA THR A 441 32.25 -22.53 28.59
C THR A 441 31.04 -23.32 29.09
N ILE A 442 30.94 -24.57 28.68
CA ILE A 442 29.86 -25.46 29.12
C ILE A 442 29.91 -25.67 30.63
N GLU A 443 31.10 -25.77 31.20
CA GLU A 443 31.33 -25.89 32.63
C GLU A 443 30.84 -24.66 33.39
N GLU A 444 31.12 -23.45 32.91
CA GLU A 444 30.63 -22.20 33.52
C GLU A 444 29.10 -22.11 33.44
N LEU A 445 28.52 -22.50 32.30
CA LEU A 445 27.06 -22.54 32.16
C LEU A 445 26.42 -23.55 33.13
N LYS A 446 27.03 -24.71 33.36
CA LYS A 446 26.55 -25.71 34.34
C LYS A 446 26.58 -25.18 35.76
N VAL A 447 27.64 -24.46 36.14
CA VAL A 447 27.74 -23.79 37.44
C VAL A 447 26.60 -22.80 37.63
N LEU A 448 26.30 -21.97 36.62
CA LEU A 448 25.18 -21.02 36.68
C LEU A 448 23.81 -21.71 36.79
N LEU A 449 23.66 -22.88 36.19
CA LEU A 449 22.44 -23.68 36.23
C LEU A 449 22.32 -24.58 37.47
N ASN A 450 23.33 -24.62 38.34
CA ASN A 450 23.45 -25.55 39.47
C ASN A 450 23.30 -27.03 39.04
N LYS A 451 23.98 -27.43 37.94
CA LYS A 451 23.86 -28.74 37.31
C LYS A 451 25.14 -29.56 37.33
#